data_AF-A0A951GD14-F1
#
_entry.id   AF-A0A951GD14-F1
#
_cell.length_a   1.000
_cell.length_b   1.000
_cell.length_c   1.000
_cell.angle_alpha   90.00
_cell.angle_beta   90.00
_cell.angle_gamma   90.00
#
_symmetry.space_group_name_H-M   'P 1'
#
loop_
_entity.id
_entity.type
_entity.pdbx_description
1 polymer ?
#
loop_
_entity_poly.entity_id
_entity_poly.type
_entity_poly.pdbx_seq_one_letter_code
_entity_poly.pdbx_strand_id
1 'polypeptide(L)'
;MSRRSRIIGFGSAALLVVAGAVCAAVFSPGLGEDLALVLISLGLILAVSLVFLEVGLSEDRERAREQAVHEEARGEAARRRERARLGQTPARPARPRLERSRGRPRRLG
;
A
#
# COMPACT_ATOMS: atom_id res chain seq x y z
N MET A 1 3.75 7.54 -5.27
CA MET A 1 3.64 8.55 -6.35
C MET A 1 2.61 9.62 -5.96
N SER A 2 2.94 10.90 -6.15
CA SER A 2 1.98 11.99 -5.97
C SER A 2 1.06 12.09 -7.19
N ARG A 3 -0.16 12.64 -7.03
CA ARG A 3 -1.10 12.81 -8.16
C ARG A 3 -0.47 13.57 -9.33
N ARG A 4 0.35 14.59 -9.03
CA ARG A 4 1.04 15.41 -10.03
C ARG A 4 2.00 14.59 -10.89
N SER A 5 2.79 13.72 -10.25
CA SER A 5 3.75 12.86 -10.96
C SER A 5 3.05 11.85 -11.88
N ARG A 6 1.89 11.30 -11.47
CA ARG A 6 1.05 10.44 -12.31
C ARG A 6 0.56 11.17 -13.57
N ILE A 7 0.01 12.37 -13.38
CA ILE A 7 -0.52 13.19 -14.47
C ILE A 7 0.57 13.52 -15.48
N ILE A 8 1.75 13.90 -15.01
CA ILE A 8 2.89 14.21 -15.90
C ILE A 8 3.34 12.96 -16.66
N GLY A 9 3.47 11.81 -15.98
CA GLY A 9 3.93 10.57 -16.62
C GLY A 9 2.95 10.01 -17.65
N PHE A 10 1.69 9.81 -17.29
CA PHE A 10 0.68 9.32 -18.25
C PHE A 10 0.38 10.36 -19.33
N GLY A 11 0.41 11.65 -18.98
CA GLY A 11 0.24 12.74 -19.92
C GLY A 11 1.34 12.77 -20.98
N SER A 12 2.61 12.60 -20.60
CA SER A 12 3.72 12.56 -21.56
C SER A 12 3.67 11.31 -22.45
N ALA A 13 3.31 10.15 -21.90
CA ALA A 13 3.12 8.93 -22.67
C ALA A 13 2.01 9.09 -23.73
N ALA A 14 0.86 9.64 -23.34
CA ALA A 14 -0.24 9.94 -24.27
C ALA A 14 0.17 10.98 -25.33
N LEU A 15 0.88 12.03 -24.92
CA LEU A 15 1.34 13.08 -25.82
C LEU A 15 2.34 12.54 -26.87
N LEU A 16 3.21 11.60 -26.51
CA LEU A 16 4.10 10.93 -27.46
C LEU A 16 3.33 10.14 -28.52
N VAL A 17 2.30 9.38 -28.11
CA VAL A 17 1.45 8.63 -29.04
C VAL A 17 0.73 9.57 -30.01
N VAL A 18 0.13 10.65 -29.49
CA VAL A 18 -0.57 11.64 -30.31
C VAL A 18 0.40 12.35 -31.26
N ALA A 19 1.58 12.74 -30.79
CA ALA A 19 2.61 13.36 -31.63
C ALA A 19 3.06 12.41 -32.75
N GLY A 20 3.26 11.13 -32.46
CA GLY A 20 3.60 10.12 -33.46
C GLY A 20 2.49 9.94 -34.52
N ALA A 21 1.22 9.91 -34.10
CA ALA A 21 0.09 9.85 -35.02
C ALA A 21 0.01 11.10 -35.92
N VAL A 22 0.27 12.29 -35.37
CA VAL A 22 0.35 13.54 -36.14
C VAL A 22 1.52 13.48 -37.13
N CYS A 23 2.68 12.95 -36.73
CA CYS A 23 3.81 12.76 -37.64
C CYS A 23 3.47 11.85 -38.81
N ALA A 24 2.80 10.72 -38.57
CA ALA A 24 2.34 9.82 -39.64
C ALA A 24 1.37 10.50 -40.61
N ALA A 25 0.53 11.42 -40.12
CA ALA A 25 -0.49 12.08 -40.92
C ALA A 25 0.03 13.30 -41.71
N VAL A 26 1.04 14.01 -41.20
CA VAL A 26 1.52 15.29 -41.77
C VAL A 26 2.72 15.10 -42.69
N PHE A 27 3.59 14.14 -42.42
CA PHE A 27 4.83 13.97 -43.19
C PHE A 27 4.69 12.94 -44.32
N SER A 28 5.41 13.18 -45.42
CA SER A 28 5.49 12.29 -46.59
C SER A 28 6.02 10.89 -46.21
N PRO A 29 5.68 9.83 -46.97
CA PRO A 29 6.17 8.47 -46.73
C PRO A 29 7.71 8.43 -46.64
N GLY A 30 8.24 7.77 -45.59
CA GLY A 30 9.66 7.77 -45.23
C GLY A 30 9.87 8.27 -43.80
N LEU A 31 10.40 9.49 -43.63
CA LEU A 31 10.76 10.04 -42.31
C LEU A 31 9.57 10.15 -41.35
N GLY A 32 8.36 10.41 -41.85
CA GLY A 32 7.15 10.50 -41.03
C GLY A 32 6.77 9.18 -40.38
N GLU A 33 7.00 8.08 -41.09
CA GLU A 33 6.64 6.73 -40.66
C GLU A 33 7.61 6.22 -39.60
N ASP A 34 8.91 6.41 -39.80
CA ASP A 34 9.94 6.08 -38.81
C ASP A 34 9.74 6.86 -37.50
N LEU A 35 9.50 8.18 -37.59
CA LEU A 35 9.20 9.02 -36.43
C LEU A 35 7.92 8.58 -35.72
N ALA A 36 6.87 8.27 -36.47
CA ALA A 36 5.62 7.79 -35.90
C ALA A 36 5.82 6.48 -35.15
N LEU A 37 6.53 5.51 -35.74
CA LEU A 37 6.83 4.24 -35.11
C LEU A 37 7.61 4.43 -33.80
N VAL A 38 8.65 5.26 -33.80
CA VAL A 38 9.46 5.52 -32.60
C VAL A 38 8.61 6.20 -31.52
N LEU A 39 7.87 7.26 -31.86
CA LEU A 39 7.09 8.04 -30.90
C LEU A 39 5.93 7.23 -30.30
N ILE A 40 5.21 6.49 -31.13
CA ILE A 40 4.10 5.63 -30.67
C ILE A 40 4.64 4.49 -29.82
N SER A 41 5.69 3.80 -30.27
CA SER A 41 6.29 2.69 -29.51
C SER A 41 6.80 3.16 -28.15
N LEU A 42 7.51 4.29 -28.12
CA LEU A 42 8.02 4.86 -26.88
C LEU A 42 6.88 5.27 -25.94
N GLY A 43 5.84 5.91 -26.45
CA GLY A 43 4.64 6.28 -25.69
C GLY A 43 3.94 5.07 -25.07
N LEU A 44 3.78 3.98 -25.82
CA LEU A 44 3.19 2.73 -25.34
C LEU A 44 4.07 2.03 -24.30
N ILE A 45 5.38 1.94 -24.54
CA ILE A 45 6.34 1.36 -23.57
C ILE A 45 6.29 2.15 -22.25
N LEU A 46 6.29 3.48 -22.31
CA LEU A 46 6.18 4.32 -21.13
C LEU A 46 4.84 4.12 -20.42
N ALA A 47 3.73 4.07 -21.15
CA ALA A 47 2.41 3.84 -20.58
C ALA A 47 2.36 2.51 -19.79
N VAL A 48 2.81 1.41 -20.41
CA VAL A 48 2.82 0.09 -19.76
C VAL A 48 3.78 0.07 -18.57
N SER A 49 4.97 0.65 -18.71
CA SER A 49 5.96 0.74 -17.63
C SER A 49 5.44 1.53 -16.43
N LEU A 50 4.69 2.61 -16.66
CA LEU A 50 4.07 3.40 -15.61
C LEU A 50 2.97 2.62 -14.89
N VAL A 51 2.16 1.83 -15.60
CA VAL A 51 1.18 0.95 -14.97
C VAL A 51 1.87 -0.04 -14.04
N PHE A 52 2.94 -0.70 -14.49
CA PHE A 52 3.71 -1.61 -13.64
C PHE A 52 4.35 -0.90 -12.45
N LEU A 53 4.89 0.30 -12.65
CA LEU A 53 5.45 1.10 -11.56
C LEU A 53 4.38 1.46 -10.52
N GLU A 54 3.17 1.82 -10.96
CA GLU A 54 2.07 2.13 -10.05
C GLU A 54 1.66 0.93 -9.21
N VAL A 55 1.52 -0.23 -9.85
CA VAL A 55 1.17 -1.48 -9.18
C VAL A 55 2.29 -1.90 -8.22
N GLY A 56 3.55 -1.89 -8.65
CA GLY A 56 4.70 -2.23 -7.81
C GLY A 56 4.84 -1.31 -6.59
N LEU A 57 4.70 0.01 -6.78
CA LEU A 57 4.72 0.96 -5.66
C LEU A 57 3.50 0.88 -4.75
N SER A 58 2.40 0.27 -5.20
CA SER A 58 1.23 0.00 -4.36
C SER A 58 1.50 -1.22 -3.49
N GLU A 59 1.98 -2.29 -4.09
CA GLU A 59 2.33 -3.53 -3.39
C GLU A 59 3.45 -3.31 -2.36
N ASP A 60 4.51 -2.58 -2.71
CA ASP A 60 5.58 -2.24 -1.78
C ASP A 60 5.09 -1.39 -0.60
N ARG A 61 4.11 -0.51 -0.84
CA ARG A 61 3.50 0.29 0.23
C ARG A 61 2.66 -0.55 1.19
N GLU A 62 2.00 -1.58 0.69
CA GLU A 62 1.24 -2.52 1.51
C GLU A 62 2.19 -3.34 2.39
N ARG A 63 3.26 -3.89 1.80
CA ARG A 63 4.32 -4.59 2.54
C ARG A 63 4.96 -3.73 3.61
N ALA A 64 5.26 -2.47 3.30
CA ALA A 64 5.82 -1.53 4.27
C ALA A 64 4.85 -1.26 5.44
N ARG A 65 3.54 -1.22 5.19
CA ARG A 65 2.53 -1.08 6.25
C ARG A 65 2.46 -2.32 7.13
N GLU A 66 2.44 -3.52 6.55
CA GLU A 66 2.44 -4.76 7.30
C GLU A 66 3.69 -4.88 8.20
N GLN A 67 4.87 -4.52 7.68
CA GLN A 67 6.11 -4.49 8.44
C GLN A 67 6.04 -3.48 9.59
N ALA A 68 5.53 -2.27 9.35
CA ALA A 68 5.35 -1.26 10.39
C ALA A 68 4.44 -1.75 11.53
N VAL A 69 3.31 -2.40 11.21
CA VAL A 69 2.40 -2.97 12.23
C VAL A 69 3.11 -4.06 13.03
N HIS A 70 3.89 -4.92 12.38
CA HIS A 70 4.66 -5.96 13.07
C HIS A 70 5.76 -5.39 13.96
N GLU A 71 6.46 -4.35 13.52
CA GLU A 71 7.48 -3.65 14.31
C GLU A 71 6.86 -2.95 15.52
N GLU A 72 5.73 -2.27 15.35
CA GLU A 72 4.97 -1.66 16.45
C GLU A 72 4.55 -2.70 17.48
N ALA A 73 3.97 -3.82 17.04
CA ALA A 73 3.56 -4.91 17.92
C ALA A 73 4.75 -5.53 18.70
N ARG A 74 5.90 -5.69 18.03
CA ARG A 74 7.15 -6.15 18.68
C ARG A 74 7.66 -5.13 19.68
N GLY A 75 7.65 -3.84 19.33
CA GLY A 75 8.04 -2.74 20.20
C GLY A 75 7.16 -2.65 21.46
N GLU A 76 5.84 -2.77 21.30
CA GLU A 76 4.91 -2.82 22.43
C GLU A 76 5.14 -4.04 23.32
N ALA A 77 5.36 -5.22 22.73
CA ALA A 77 5.66 -6.43 23.49
C ALA A 77 6.97 -6.29 24.28
N ALA A 78 8.01 -5.70 23.68
CA ALA A 78 9.27 -5.41 24.36
C ALA A 78 9.08 -4.43 25.52
N ARG A 79 8.38 -3.30 25.30
CA ARG A 79 8.05 -2.33 26.35
C ARG A 79 7.23 -2.93 27.48
N ARG A 80 6.27 -3.82 27.17
CA ARG A 80 5.49 -4.56 28.20
C ARG A 80 6.38 -5.45 29.04
N ARG A 81 7.32 -6.20 28.43
CA ARG A 81 8.28 -7.05 29.15
C ARG A 81 9.21 -6.22 30.04
N GLU A 82 9.66 -5.08 29.55
CA GLU A 82 10.50 -4.16 30.30
C GLU A 82 9.77 -3.58 31.53
N ARG A 83 8.53 -3.11 31.35
CA ARG A 83 7.68 -2.65 32.47
C ARG A 83 7.43 -3.76 33.51
N ALA A 84 7.20 -4.99 33.06
CA ALA A 84 7.06 -6.13 33.95
C ALA A 84 8.34 -6.43 34.75
N ARG A 85 9.52 -6.30 34.13
CA ARG A 85 10.82 -6.45 34.81
C ARG A 85 11.07 -5.37 35.84
N LEU A 86 10.68 -4.12 35.55
CA LEU A 86 10.82 -2.98 36.46
C LEU A 86 9.80 -2.99 37.62
N GLY A 87 8.97 -4.03 37.75
CA GLY A 87 7.92 -4.10 38.78
C GLY A 87 6.78 -3.09 38.59
N GLN A 88 6.82 -2.29 37.50
CA GLN A 88 5.78 -1.33 37.12
C GLN A 88 4.62 -2.06 36.43
N THR A 89 4.05 -3.04 37.11
CA THR A 89 2.83 -3.69 36.64
C THR A 89 1.69 -2.71 36.94
N PRO A 90 0.98 -2.16 35.94
CA PRO A 90 -0.21 -1.37 36.22
C PRO A 90 -1.17 -2.26 37.00
N ALA A 91 -1.57 -1.81 38.20
CA ALA A 91 -2.51 -2.52 39.05
C ALA A 91 -3.75 -2.85 38.21
N ARG A 92 -3.91 -4.13 37.88
CA ARG A 92 -5.07 -4.64 37.16
C ARG A 92 -6.28 -4.28 38.03
N PRO A 93 -7.29 -3.51 37.55
CA PRO A 93 -8.49 -3.31 38.36
C PRO A 93 -9.07 -4.69 38.64
N ALA A 94 -9.16 -5.02 39.92
CA ALA A 94 -9.66 -6.30 40.38
C ALA A 94 -11.07 -6.49 39.80
N ARG A 95 -11.21 -7.39 38.83
CA ARG A 95 -12.53 -7.77 38.33
C ARG A 95 -13.31 -8.31 39.53
N PRO A 96 -14.51 -7.78 39.83
CA PRO A 96 -15.30 -8.25 40.97
C PRO A 96 -15.57 -9.74 40.76
N ARG A 97 -15.10 -10.54 41.72
CA ARG A 97 -15.36 -11.98 41.79
C ARG A 97 -16.88 -12.12 41.91
N LEU A 98 -17.54 -12.47 40.81
CA LEU A 98 -18.91 -12.96 40.83
C LEU A 98 -18.89 -14.27 41.64
N GLU A 99 -19.21 -14.17 42.92
CA GLU A 99 -19.54 -15.32 43.76
C GLU A 99 -20.72 -16.03 43.09
N ARG A 100 -20.40 -17.11 42.36
CA ARG A 100 -21.39 -18.10 41.97
C ARG A 100 -21.98 -18.66 43.25
N SER A 101 -23.16 -18.16 43.60
CA SER A 101 -24.05 -18.66 44.62
C SER A 101 -24.17 -20.18 44.47
N ARG A 102 -23.41 -20.92 45.29
CA ARG A 102 -23.55 -22.37 45.41
C ARG A 102 -24.92 -22.63 46.00
N GLY A 103 -25.78 -23.24 45.19
CA GLY A 103 -27.13 -23.64 45.58
C GLY A 103 -27.11 -24.47 46.85
N ARG A 104 -27.90 -24.05 47.83
CA ARG A 104 -28.23 -24.82 49.03
C ARG A 104 -29.09 -26.03 48.61
N PRO A 105 -28.73 -27.27 48.98
CA PRO A 105 -29.66 -28.39 48.86
C PRO A 105 -30.78 -28.24 49.89
N ARG A 106 -32.02 -28.13 49.41
CA ARG A 106 -33.23 -28.24 50.26
C ARG A 106 -33.35 -29.69 50.70
N ARG A 107 -33.23 -29.95 52.00
CA ARG A 107 -33.69 -31.19 52.61
C ARG A 107 -35.22 -31.19 52.56
N LEU A 108 -35.81 -32.14 51.83
CA LEU A 108 -37.20 -32.54 52.02
C LEU A 108 -37.17 -33.71 53.00
N GLY A 109 -37.96 -33.57 54.07
CA GLY A 109 -38.29 -34.66 55.00
C GLY A 109 -39.46 -35.48 54.51
#